data_AF-A0A6G7BVK0-F1
#
_entry.id   AF-A0A6G7BVK0-F1
#
_cell.length_a   1.000
_cell.length_b   1.000
_cell.length_c   1.000
_cell.angle_alpha   90.00
_cell.angle_beta   90.00
_cell.angle_gamma   90.00
#
_symmetry.space_group_name_H-M   'P 1'
#
loop_
_entity.id
_entity.type
_entity.pdbx_description
1 polymer ?
#
loop_
_entity_poly.entity_id
_entity_poly.type
_entity_poly.pdbx_seq_one_letter_code
_entity_poly.pdbx_strand_id
1 'polypeptide(L)'
;MTQEEINQFRQKEFEELLARTKNIEGWAEIFAESGARDNKNTDDRVAKNIYVEHFLMSSIMEAFMFRESLNLKELYKIVLSSKVPESFIWDIPIEKLNLTIIEMIKLGYMETYQKEKTIVPIFQITDLGFKVLQDRTLQNLALTSFYSYQSQKLNERAIDLSKRAVNLSLVAIYISVLSVIVTIILAIVFTPS
;
A
#
# COMPACT_ATOMS: atom_id res chain seq x y z
N MET A 1 -21.96 -6.42 -21.30
CA MET A 1 -21.41 -5.06 -21.18
C MET A 1 -20.25 -4.94 -22.16
N THR A 2 -20.29 -3.95 -23.04
CA THR A 2 -19.17 -3.65 -23.95
C THR A 2 -18.06 -2.90 -23.20
N GLN A 3 -16.83 -2.90 -23.75
CA GLN A 3 -15.68 -2.22 -23.13
C GLN A 3 -15.90 -0.71 -22.98
N GLU A 4 -16.71 -0.11 -23.85
CA GLU A 4 -17.12 1.30 -23.76
C GLU A 4 -18.07 1.56 -22.61
N GLU A 5 -19.08 0.70 -22.40
CA GLU A 5 -20.01 0.79 -21.27
C GLU A 5 -19.27 0.70 -19.92
N ILE A 6 -18.28 -0.19 -19.81
CA ILE A 6 -17.45 -0.34 -18.60
C ILE A 6 -16.64 0.94 -18.33
N ASN A 7 -16.13 1.60 -19.37
CA ASN A 7 -15.35 2.83 -19.21
C ASN A 7 -16.25 4.01 -18.83
N GLN A 8 -17.42 4.13 -19.44
CA GLN A 8 -18.40 5.16 -19.09
C GLN A 8 -18.91 4.99 -17.65
N PHE A 9 -19.16 3.75 -17.23
CA PHE A 9 -19.57 3.44 -15.86
C PHE A 9 -18.50 3.86 -14.84
N ARG A 10 -17.24 3.45 -15.04
CA ARG A 10 -16.13 3.82 -14.16
C ARG A 10 -15.89 5.33 -14.11
N GLN A 11 -16.09 6.01 -15.22
CA GLN A 11 -15.94 7.46 -15.27
C GLN A 11 -17.04 8.16 -14.47
N LYS A 12 -18.29 7.72 -14.62
CA LYS A 12 -19.41 8.24 -13.84
C LYS A 12 -19.22 8.00 -12.34
N GLU A 13 -18.76 6.81 -11.97
CA GLU A 13 -18.43 6.46 -10.58
C GLU A 13 -17.31 7.38 -10.01
N PHE A 14 -16.26 7.64 -10.79
CA PHE A 14 -15.21 8.58 -10.42
C PHE A 14 -15.73 10.01 -10.22
N GLU A 15 -16.58 10.49 -11.12
CA GLU A 15 -17.18 11.83 -11.02
C GLU A 15 -18.10 11.96 -9.81
N GLU A 16 -18.89 10.92 -9.51
CA GLU A 16 -19.72 10.86 -8.30
C GLU A 16 -18.86 10.87 -7.03
N LEU A 17 -17.75 10.13 -7.00
CA LEU A 17 -16.79 10.15 -5.90
C LEU A 17 -16.13 11.53 -5.75
N LEU A 18 -15.71 12.15 -6.86
CA LEU A 18 -15.12 13.49 -6.85
C LEU A 18 -16.14 14.53 -6.34
N ALA A 19 -17.40 14.45 -6.74
CA ALA A 19 -18.46 15.33 -6.29
C ALA A 19 -18.76 15.15 -4.79
N ARG A 20 -18.82 13.90 -4.29
CA ARG A 20 -19.01 13.60 -2.86
C ARG A 20 -17.86 14.16 -2.03
N THR A 21 -16.64 13.95 -2.50
CA THR A 21 -15.44 14.36 -1.77
C THR A 21 -15.21 15.87 -1.77
N LYS A 22 -15.76 16.65 -2.72
CA LYS A 22 -15.69 18.13 -2.69
C LYS A 22 -16.29 18.76 -1.44
N ASN A 23 -17.26 18.11 -0.78
CA ASN A 23 -17.93 18.62 0.42
C ASN A 23 -17.26 18.18 1.74
N ILE A 24 -16.12 17.49 1.65
CA ILE A 24 -15.39 16.97 2.81
C ILE A 24 -14.30 17.97 3.18
N GLU A 25 -14.49 18.69 4.28
CA GLU A 25 -13.63 19.78 4.76
C GLU A 25 -12.34 19.28 5.44
N GLY A 26 -12.30 18.02 5.90
CA GLY A 26 -11.18 17.47 6.67
C GLY A 26 -10.48 16.27 6.04
N TRP A 27 -9.14 16.26 6.07
CA TRP A 27 -8.28 15.13 5.67
C TRP A 27 -8.72 13.80 6.29
N ALA A 28 -9.11 13.81 7.57
CA ALA A 28 -9.50 12.62 8.32
C ALA A 28 -10.80 11.94 7.82
N GLU A 29 -11.72 12.69 7.22
CA GLU A 29 -12.99 12.15 6.73
C GLU A 29 -12.83 11.41 5.39
N ILE A 30 -11.86 11.80 4.56
CA ILE A 30 -11.47 11.07 3.34
C ILE A 30 -10.88 9.71 3.73
N PHE A 31 -10.02 9.67 4.76
CA PHE A 31 -9.51 8.42 5.32
C PHE A 31 -10.65 7.52 5.82
N ALA A 32 -11.65 8.09 6.48
CA ALA A 32 -12.82 7.34 6.96
C ALA A 32 -13.70 6.79 5.81
N GLU A 33 -13.83 7.52 4.70
CA GLU A 33 -14.59 7.11 3.52
C GLU A 33 -13.84 6.08 2.65
N SER A 34 -12.49 6.11 2.66
CA SER A 34 -11.59 5.17 1.97
C SER A 34 -11.57 3.73 2.52
N GLY A 35 -12.52 3.36 3.38
CA GLY A 35 -12.62 2.02 3.96
C GLY A 35 -11.80 1.81 5.25
N ALA A 36 -11.30 2.86 5.90
CA ALA A 36 -10.62 2.74 7.20
C ALA A 36 -11.58 2.49 8.38
N ARG A 37 -12.86 2.15 8.15
CA ARG A 37 -13.89 2.03 9.19
C ARG A 37 -13.89 0.73 9.99
N ASP A 38 -13.11 -0.29 9.62
CA ASP A 38 -12.91 -1.47 10.47
C ASP A 38 -11.56 -1.41 11.21
N ASN A 39 -11.60 -0.72 12.35
CA ASN A 39 -10.51 -0.52 13.29
C ASN A 39 -10.16 -1.82 14.04
N LYS A 40 -9.61 -2.77 13.28
CA LYS A 40 -8.79 -3.91 13.74
C LYS A 40 -7.51 -3.98 12.88
N ASN A 41 -6.93 -2.82 12.57
CA ASN A 41 -5.70 -2.73 11.77
C ASN A 41 -4.52 -3.23 12.61
N THR A 42 -3.88 -4.32 12.22
CA THR A 42 -2.51 -4.63 12.64
C THR A 42 -1.54 -3.61 12.04
N ASP A 43 -0.42 -3.33 12.71
CA ASP A 43 0.58 -2.34 12.27
C ASP A 43 1.05 -2.58 10.82
N ASP A 44 1.18 -3.84 10.41
CA ASP A 44 1.51 -4.25 9.04
C ASP A 44 0.51 -3.77 7.98
N ARG A 45 -0.80 -3.80 8.28
CA ARG A 45 -1.85 -3.36 7.35
C ARG A 45 -1.79 -1.84 7.14
N VAL A 46 -1.43 -1.09 8.19
CA VAL A 46 -1.23 0.35 8.12
C VAL A 46 -0.01 0.69 7.28
N ALA A 47 1.12 0.04 7.54
CA ALA A 47 2.35 0.29 6.78
C ALA A 47 2.21 -0.09 5.30
N LYS A 48 1.54 -1.22 4.99
CA LYS A 48 1.23 -1.62 3.60
C LYS A 48 0.39 -0.55 2.91
N ASN A 49 -0.65 -0.04 3.57
CA ASN A 49 -1.54 0.96 2.99
C ASN A 49 -0.83 2.29 2.72
N ILE A 50 -0.02 2.78 3.66
CA ILE A 50 0.78 4.00 3.48
C ILE A 50 1.78 3.82 2.33
N TYR A 51 2.41 2.65 2.24
CA TYR A 51 3.29 2.32 1.12
C TYR A 51 2.55 2.36 -0.23
N VAL A 52 1.42 1.66 -0.35
CA VAL A 52 0.60 1.63 -1.57
C VAL A 52 0.21 3.05 -1.98
N GLU A 53 -0.21 3.87 -1.03
CA GLU A 53 -0.66 5.24 -1.29
C GLU A 53 0.47 6.15 -1.81
N HIS A 54 1.60 6.21 -1.11
CA HIS A 54 2.74 7.01 -1.58
C HIS A 54 3.27 6.51 -2.93
N PHE A 55 3.28 5.19 -3.12
CA PHE A 55 3.68 4.58 -4.38
C PHE A 55 2.75 4.98 -5.54
N LEU A 56 1.44 4.99 -5.30
CA LEU A 56 0.44 5.43 -6.28
C LEU A 56 0.57 6.91 -6.59
N MET A 57 0.70 7.77 -5.56
CA MET A 57 0.89 9.21 -5.75
C MET A 57 2.15 9.51 -6.58
N SER A 58 3.25 8.84 -6.26
CA SER A 58 4.48 8.94 -7.02
C SER A 58 4.26 8.48 -8.47
N SER A 59 3.66 7.32 -8.69
CA SER A 59 3.44 6.75 -10.03
C SER A 59 2.52 7.61 -10.89
N ILE A 60 1.47 8.19 -10.30
CA ILE A 60 0.58 9.16 -10.97
C ILE A 60 1.38 10.39 -11.39
N MET A 61 2.17 10.96 -10.48
CA MET A 61 2.96 12.15 -10.78
C MET A 61 3.98 11.90 -11.89
N GLU A 62 4.63 10.74 -11.88
CA GLU A 62 5.57 10.34 -12.93
C GLU A 62 4.91 10.16 -14.30
N ALA A 63 3.62 9.83 -14.35
CA ALA A 63 2.90 9.66 -15.62
C ALA A 63 2.89 10.93 -16.46
N PHE A 64 2.97 12.09 -15.82
CA PHE A 64 2.98 13.40 -16.46
C PHE A 64 4.39 13.92 -16.82
N MET A 65 5.47 13.18 -16.51
CA MET A 65 6.82 13.57 -16.95
C MET A 65 6.94 13.70 -18.48
N PHE A 66 6.13 12.94 -19.22
CA PHE A 66 6.19 12.85 -20.67
C PHE A 66 4.98 13.45 -21.38
N ARG A 67 3.94 13.85 -20.63
CA ARG A 67 2.68 14.35 -21.17
C ARG A 67 2.10 15.40 -20.22
N GLU A 68 1.82 16.59 -20.75
CA GLU A 68 1.28 17.73 -19.97
C GLU A 68 -0.15 17.47 -19.47
N SER A 69 -0.92 16.67 -20.19
CA SER A 69 -2.29 16.33 -19.85
C SER A 69 -2.62 14.88 -20.19
N LEU A 70 -3.44 14.24 -19.34
CA LEU A 70 -3.86 12.85 -19.49
C LEU A 70 -5.35 12.71 -19.22
N ASN A 71 -6.05 11.88 -19.96
CA ASN A 71 -7.39 11.44 -19.55
C ASN A 71 -7.30 10.25 -18.58
N LEU A 72 -8.40 9.93 -17.89
CA LEU A 72 -8.44 8.87 -16.86
C LEU A 72 -7.95 7.51 -17.38
N LYS A 73 -8.34 7.15 -18.60
CA LYS A 73 -7.97 5.87 -19.22
C LYS A 73 -6.48 5.80 -19.52
N GLU A 74 -5.91 6.87 -20.05
CA GLU A 74 -4.47 6.96 -20.30
C GLU A 74 -3.67 6.93 -19.01
N LEU A 75 -4.12 7.66 -17.99
CA LEU A 75 -3.49 7.69 -16.68
C LEU A 75 -3.46 6.28 -16.06
N TYR A 76 -4.59 5.57 -16.04
CA TYR A 76 -4.63 4.19 -15.57
C TYR A 76 -3.69 3.28 -16.33
N LYS A 77 -3.66 3.39 -17.66
CA LYS A 77 -2.78 2.56 -18.49
C LYS A 77 -1.32 2.80 -18.14
N ILE A 78 -0.90 4.05 -17.96
CA ILE A 78 0.48 4.37 -17.61
C ILE A 78 0.79 3.86 -16.19
N VAL A 79 -0.04 4.21 -15.21
CA VAL A 79 0.21 3.84 -13.81
C VAL A 79 0.21 2.32 -13.63
N LEU A 80 -0.86 1.65 -14.05
CA LEU A 80 -1.01 0.20 -13.83
C LEU A 80 -0.06 -0.61 -14.72
N SER A 81 0.08 -0.29 -16.00
CA SER A 81 0.83 -1.16 -16.93
C SER A 81 2.32 -0.86 -17.01
N SER A 82 2.78 0.33 -16.62
CA SER A 82 4.20 0.71 -16.82
C SER A 82 4.96 1.02 -15.53
N LYS A 83 4.26 1.27 -14.42
CA LYS A 83 4.89 1.68 -13.17
C LYS A 83 4.72 0.66 -12.05
N VAL A 84 3.63 -0.12 -12.08
CA VAL A 84 3.38 -1.17 -11.08
C VAL A 84 4.05 -2.48 -11.52
N PRO A 85 4.92 -3.10 -10.68
CA PRO A 85 5.44 -4.44 -10.95
C PRO A 85 4.29 -5.46 -11.04
N GLU A 86 4.34 -6.40 -11.98
CA GLU A 86 3.26 -7.38 -12.21
C GLU A 86 2.85 -8.14 -10.94
N SER A 87 3.81 -8.46 -10.08
CA SER A 87 3.59 -9.11 -8.78
C SER A 87 2.76 -8.29 -7.79
N PHE A 88 2.59 -6.99 -8.04
CA PHE A 88 1.93 -6.04 -7.14
C PHE A 88 0.67 -5.42 -7.76
N ILE A 89 0.43 -5.65 -9.05
CA ILE A 89 -0.71 -5.04 -9.78
C ILE A 89 -2.07 -5.49 -9.23
N TRP A 90 -2.14 -6.71 -8.71
CA TRP A 90 -3.33 -7.30 -8.10
C TRP A 90 -3.57 -6.83 -6.67
N ASP A 91 -2.56 -6.25 -6.02
CA ASP A 91 -2.64 -5.70 -4.66
C ASP A 91 -3.18 -4.25 -4.65
N ILE A 92 -3.43 -3.65 -5.82
CA ILE A 92 -3.89 -2.27 -5.98
C ILE A 92 -5.35 -2.28 -6.46
N PRO A 93 -6.33 -2.07 -5.57
CA PRO A 93 -7.72 -1.87 -5.98
C PRO A 93 -7.84 -0.61 -6.86
N ILE A 94 -8.63 -0.69 -7.94
CA ILE A 94 -8.93 0.47 -8.79
C ILE A 94 -9.55 1.61 -7.97
N GLU A 95 -10.36 1.28 -6.97
CA GLU A 95 -10.93 2.24 -6.03
C GLU A 95 -9.86 3.03 -5.27
N LYS A 96 -8.77 2.38 -4.82
CA LYS A 96 -7.67 3.06 -4.12
C LYS A 96 -6.91 4.00 -5.06
N LEU A 97 -6.75 3.62 -6.34
CA LEU A 97 -6.20 4.52 -7.36
C LEU A 97 -7.07 5.76 -7.57
N ASN A 98 -8.39 5.59 -7.62
CA ASN A 98 -9.34 6.71 -7.74
C ASN A 98 -9.27 7.66 -6.56
N LEU A 99 -9.28 7.12 -5.35
CA LEU A 99 -9.17 7.90 -4.13
C LEU A 99 -7.84 8.67 -4.09
N THR A 100 -6.75 8.05 -4.51
CA THR A 100 -5.43 8.70 -4.58
C THR A 100 -5.42 9.85 -5.59
N ILE A 101 -6.06 9.69 -6.75
CA ILE A 101 -6.19 10.76 -7.76
C ILE A 101 -6.98 11.94 -7.18
N ILE A 102 -8.12 11.66 -6.53
CA ILE A 102 -8.95 12.67 -5.88
C ILE A 102 -8.16 13.41 -4.80
N GLU A 103 -7.39 12.68 -4.00
CA GLU A 103 -6.54 13.25 -2.97
C GLU A 103 -5.46 14.17 -3.54
N MET A 104 -4.79 13.75 -4.62
CA MET A 104 -3.82 14.58 -5.32
C MET A 104 -4.43 15.86 -5.91
N ILE A 105 -5.70 15.82 -6.34
CA ILE A 105 -6.44 17.02 -6.76
C ILE A 105 -6.71 17.94 -5.58
N LYS A 106 -7.15 17.38 -4.44
CA LYS A 106 -7.38 18.17 -3.20
C LYS A 106 -6.11 18.78 -2.63
N LEU A 107 -4.98 18.07 -2.72
CA LEU A 107 -3.65 18.58 -2.38
C LEU A 107 -3.19 19.72 -3.32
N GLY A 108 -3.93 19.95 -4.41
CA GLY A 108 -3.59 20.95 -5.40
C GLY A 108 -2.41 20.56 -6.28
N TYR A 109 -2.04 19.27 -6.32
CA TYR A 109 -0.97 18.78 -7.20
C TYR A 109 -1.43 18.57 -8.64
N MET A 110 -2.73 18.30 -8.80
CA MET A 110 -3.36 18.12 -10.09
C MET A 110 -4.66 18.90 -10.14
N GLU A 111 -5.07 19.23 -11.36
CA GLU A 111 -6.37 19.83 -11.63
C GLU A 111 -7.08 19.06 -12.74
N THR A 112 -8.40 19.17 -12.73
CA THR A 112 -9.26 18.60 -13.76
C THR A 112 -9.90 19.73 -14.55
N TYR A 113 -9.79 19.71 -15.87
CA TYR A 113 -10.60 20.56 -16.73
C TYR A 113 -11.47 19.72 -17.65
N GLN A 114 -12.70 20.18 -17.84
CA GLN A 114 -13.56 19.70 -18.90
C GLN A 114 -13.35 20.61 -20.11
N LYS A 115 -12.75 20.07 -21.16
CA LYS A 115 -12.77 20.77 -22.46
C LYS A 115 -14.21 20.74 -22.96
N GLU A 116 -14.72 21.85 -23.48
CA GLU A 116 -16.13 22.09 -23.88
C GLU A 116 -16.76 21.04 -24.83
N LYS A 117 -16.02 20.01 -25.27
CA LYS A 117 -16.49 18.93 -26.16
C LYS A 117 -16.06 17.51 -25.76
N THR A 118 -15.42 17.32 -24.62
CA THR A 118 -15.01 15.98 -24.15
C THR A 118 -15.79 15.58 -22.93
N ILE A 119 -16.52 14.47 -23.02
CA ILE A 119 -17.22 13.84 -21.89
C ILE A 119 -16.22 13.41 -20.81
N VAL A 120 -14.94 13.18 -21.18
CA VAL A 120 -13.91 12.62 -20.30
C VAL A 120 -13.13 13.71 -19.55
N PRO A 121 -12.95 13.60 -18.21
CA PRO A 121 -12.11 14.52 -17.45
C PRO A 121 -10.66 14.40 -17.91
N ILE A 122 -10.04 15.54 -18.17
CA ILE A 122 -8.62 15.64 -18.48
C ILE A 122 -7.91 16.18 -17.25
N PHE A 123 -6.87 15.47 -16.83
CA PHE A 123 -6.01 15.80 -15.71
C PHE A 123 -4.78 16.54 -16.22
N GLN A 124 -4.35 17.55 -15.47
CA GLN A 124 -3.10 18.26 -15.68
C GLN A 124 -2.41 18.52 -14.35
N ILE A 125 -1.09 18.57 -14.37
CA ILE A 125 -0.28 18.95 -13.22
C ILE A 125 -0.34 20.47 -13.03
N THR A 126 -0.51 20.90 -11.78
CA THR A 126 -0.42 22.31 -11.39
C THR A 126 1.05 22.72 -11.19
N ASP A 127 1.32 24.02 -11.05
CA ASP A 127 2.68 24.51 -10.71
C ASP A 127 3.22 23.90 -9.41
N LEU A 128 2.34 23.69 -8.42
CA LEU A 128 2.69 23.01 -7.17
C LEU A 128 3.06 21.55 -7.43
N GLY A 129 2.25 20.82 -8.20
CA GLY A 129 2.55 19.44 -8.58
C GLY A 129 3.86 19.32 -9.34
N PHE A 130 4.16 20.28 -10.21
CA PHE A 130 5.42 20.31 -10.96
C PHE A 130 6.63 20.52 -10.04
N LYS A 131 6.52 21.42 -9.06
CA LYS A 131 7.54 21.60 -8.03
C LYS A 131 7.74 20.34 -7.20
N VAL A 132 6.66 19.72 -6.74
CA VAL A 132 6.69 18.47 -5.97
C VAL A 132 7.35 17.33 -6.75
N LEU A 133 7.10 17.26 -8.07
CA LEU A 133 7.74 16.32 -8.99
C LEU A 133 9.25 16.61 -9.16
N GLN A 134 9.64 17.88 -9.36
CA GLN A 134 11.05 18.28 -9.47
C GLN A 134 11.84 17.97 -8.19
N ASP A 135 11.25 18.28 -7.03
CA ASP A 135 11.85 18.04 -5.71
C ASP A 135 11.87 16.54 -5.36
N ARG A 136 11.29 15.68 -6.20
CA ARG A 136 11.17 14.22 -6.01
C ARG A 136 10.50 13.84 -4.69
N THR A 137 9.60 14.68 -4.18
CA THR A 137 9.04 14.54 -2.83
C THR A 137 8.22 13.26 -2.71
N LEU A 138 7.35 12.98 -3.68
CA LEU A 138 6.51 11.78 -3.67
C LEU A 138 7.32 10.50 -3.92
N GLN A 139 8.37 10.54 -4.74
CA GLN A 139 9.30 9.42 -4.91
C GLN A 139 10.02 9.09 -3.59
N ASN A 140 10.49 10.10 -2.87
CA ASN A 140 11.16 9.92 -1.59
C ASN A 140 10.19 9.38 -0.52
N LEU A 141 8.95 9.85 -0.50
CA LEU A 141 7.89 9.33 0.37
C LEU A 141 7.55 7.87 0.07
N ALA A 142 7.48 7.49 -1.21
CA ALA A 142 7.25 6.12 -1.65
C ALA A 142 8.42 5.19 -1.27
N LEU A 143 9.65 5.65 -1.42
CA LEU A 143 10.84 4.90 -1.02
C LEU A 143 10.90 4.69 0.50
N THR A 144 10.62 5.75 1.26
CA THR A 144 10.64 5.70 2.73
C THR A 144 9.55 4.78 3.26
N SER A 145 8.33 4.87 2.73
CA SER A 145 7.23 3.97 3.13
C SER A 145 7.49 2.52 2.71
N PHE A 146 8.13 2.29 1.57
CA PHE A 146 8.57 0.95 1.17
C PHE A 146 9.54 0.33 2.19
N TYR A 147 10.59 1.05 2.58
CA TYR A 147 11.54 0.55 3.57
C TYR A 147 10.92 0.34 4.94
N SER A 148 10.02 1.25 5.35
CA SER A 148 9.26 1.09 6.60
C SER A 148 8.42 -0.19 6.61
N TYR A 149 7.67 -0.43 5.53
CA TYR A 149 6.87 -1.65 5.37
C TYR A 149 7.75 -2.92 5.37
N GLN A 150 8.86 -2.92 4.64
CA GLN A 150 9.79 -4.07 4.66
C GLN A 150 10.40 -4.30 6.05
N SER A 151 10.77 -3.22 6.75
CA SER A 151 11.33 -3.30 8.10
C SER A 151 10.31 -3.89 9.08
N GLN A 152 9.04 -3.53 8.99
CA GLN A 152 7.99 -4.14 9.82
C GLN A 152 7.84 -5.63 9.52
N LYS A 153 7.75 -6.00 8.24
CA LYS A 153 7.66 -7.41 7.84
C LYS A 153 8.86 -8.25 8.30
N LEU A 154 10.06 -7.67 8.28
CA LEU A 154 11.28 -8.27 8.82
C LEU A 154 11.21 -8.41 10.34
N ASN A 155 10.72 -7.38 11.04
CA ASN A 155 10.56 -7.40 12.50
C ASN A 155 9.57 -8.47 12.95
N GLU A 156 8.42 -8.60 12.27
CA GLU A 156 7.45 -9.66 12.56
C GLU A 156 8.04 -11.06 12.36
N ARG A 157 8.79 -11.26 11.27
CA ARG A 157 9.52 -12.52 11.02
C ARG A 157 10.57 -12.78 12.10
N ALA A 158 11.30 -11.75 12.54
CA ALA A 158 12.29 -11.88 13.60
C ALA A 158 11.63 -12.25 14.94
N ILE A 159 10.48 -11.68 15.26
CA ILE A 159 9.69 -12.03 16.45
C ILE A 159 9.21 -13.49 16.38
N ASP A 160 8.71 -13.95 15.22
CA ASP A 160 8.30 -15.35 15.06
C ASP A 160 9.48 -16.31 15.20
N LEU A 161 10.62 -16.00 14.58
CA LEU A 161 11.86 -16.76 14.73
C LEU A 161 12.33 -16.77 16.19
N SER A 162 12.26 -15.64 16.89
CA SER A 162 12.60 -15.56 18.31
C SER A 162 11.69 -16.44 19.17
N LYS A 163 10.37 -16.45 18.91
CA LYS A 163 9.42 -17.33 19.62
C LYS A 163 9.73 -18.81 19.37
N ARG A 164 10.04 -19.19 18.12
CA ARG A 164 10.45 -20.56 17.79
C ARG A 164 11.76 -20.94 18.47
N ALA A 165 12.74 -20.04 18.50
CA ALA A 165 14.01 -20.27 19.18
C ALA A 165 13.83 -20.48 20.69
N VAL A 166 12.97 -19.68 21.34
CA VAL A 166 12.61 -19.86 22.75
C VAL A 166 11.94 -21.23 22.96
N ASN A 167 10.97 -21.61 22.15
CA ASN A 167 10.31 -22.91 22.26
C ASN A 167 11.30 -24.07 22.07
N LEU A 168 12.19 -23.99 21.08
CA LEU A 168 13.23 -24.98 20.85
C LEU A 168 14.17 -25.10 22.07
N SER A 169 14.54 -23.97 22.67
CA SER A 169 15.39 -23.95 23.86
C SER A 169 14.71 -24.62 25.06
N LEU A 170 13.40 -24.41 25.26
CA LEU A 170 12.63 -25.07 26.32
C LEU A 170 12.54 -26.58 26.12
N VAL A 171 12.32 -27.03 24.88
CA VAL A 171 12.33 -28.47 24.54
C VAL A 171 13.72 -29.08 24.80
N ALA A 172 14.79 -28.38 24.43
CA ALA A 172 16.16 -28.85 24.66
C ALA A 172 16.46 -28.98 26.17
N ILE A 173 15.99 -28.06 27.00
CA ILE A 173 16.10 -28.16 28.47
C ILE A 173 15.37 -29.41 28.96
N TYR A 174 14.13 -29.65 28.50
CA TYR A 174 13.37 -30.85 28.87
C TYR A 174 14.11 -32.15 28.51
N ILE A 175 14.64 -32.24 27.29
CA ILE A 175 15.42 -33.40 26.83
C ILE A 175 16.69 -33.57 27.68
N SER A 176 17.35 -32.48 28.03
CA SER A 176 18.57 -32.51 28.84
C SER A 176 18.29 -33.05 30.25
N VAL A 177 17.22 -32.59 30.90
CA VAL A 177 16.79 -33.11 32.21
C VAL A 177 16.43 -34.59 32.12
N LEU A 178 15.69 -35.00 31.09
CA LEU A 178 15.31 -36.39 30.88
C LEU A 178 16.57 -37.28 30.68
N SER A 179 17.54 -36.80 29.92
CA SER A 179 18.82 -37.49 29.69
C SER A 179 19.61 -37.70 30.99
N VAL A 180 19.66 -36.69 31.87
CA VAL A 180 20.29 -36.81 33.18
C VAL A 180 19.59 -37.87 34.03
N ILE A 181 18.25 -37.86 34.07
CA ILE A 181 17.47 -38.86 34.82
C ILE A 181 17.74 -40.27 34.29
N VAL A 182 17.71 -40.47 32.98
CA VAL A 182 18.01 -41.77 32.34
C VAL A 182 19.42 -42.24 32.69
N THR A 183 20.39 -41.34 32.68
CA THR A 183 21.79 -41.66 33.02
C THR A 183 21.92 -42.09 34.48
N ILE A 184 21.24 -41.41 35.41
CA ILE A 184 21.23 -41.79 36.84
C ILE A 184 20.57 -43.16 37.04
N ILE A 185 19.44 -43.41 36.39
CA ILE A 185 18.75 -44.72 36.46
C ILE A 185 19.66 -45.84 35.94
N LEU A 186 20.29 -45.63 34.78
CA LEU A 186 21.24 -46.60 34.22
C LEU A 186 22.42 -46.85 35.16
N ALA A 187 22.97 -45.82 35.78
CA ALA A 187 24.05 -45.97 36.75
C ALA A 187 23.62 -46.83 37.95
N ILE A 188 22.42 -46.60 38.52
CA ILE A 188 21.90 -47.38 39.65
C ILE A 188 21.61 -48.84 39.27
N VAL A 189 21.04 -49.07 38.08
CA VAL A 189 20.65 -50.41 37.62
C VAL A 189 21.86 -51.26 37.21
N PHE A 190 22.89 -50.63 36.63
CA PHE A 190 24.06 -51.32 36.10
C PHE A 190 25.31 -51.22 36.98
N THR A 191 25.27 -50.58 38.16
CA THR A 191 26.34 -50.72 39.15
C THR A 191 26.38 -52.17 39.66
N PRO A 192 27.45 -52.94 39.37
CA PRO A 192 27.58 -54.29 39.87
C PRO A 192 27.80 -54.24 41.39
N SER A 193 26.94 -54.90 42.14
CA SER A 193 27.13 -55.23 43.56
C SER A 193 28.25 -56.24 43.74
#